data_AF-A0A645HZD5-F1
#
_entry.id   AF-A0A645HZD5-F1
#
_cell.length_a   1.000
_cell.length_b   1.000
_cell.length_c   1.000
_cell.angle_alpha   90.00
_cell.angle_beta   90.00
_cell.angle_gamma   90.00
#
_symmetry.space_group_name_H-M   'P 1'
#
loop_
_entity.id
_entity.type
_entity.pdbx_description
1 polymer ?
#
loop_
_entity_poly.entity_id
_entity_poly.type
_entity_poly.pdbx_seq_one_letter_code
_entity_poly.pdbx_strand_id
1 'polypeptide(L)'
;MLQTGLTPVIAHIDRYLNHKEDAVKIKELLAMGAVLQMNSRYLLHFLTRRKAVALIRQNAVSLLGSDCHNTTTRPPDLAAAWEIAKSLCGESRLSEMSQLSNTIFESAQSVGQAPQNLA
;
A
#
# COMPACT_ATOMS: atom_id res chain seq x y z
N MET A 1 -2.81 -6.95 -19.55
CA MET A 1 -3.04 -5.49 -19.37
C MET A 1 -4.43 -5.28 -18.81
N LEU A 2 -4.61 -4.33 -17.89
CA LEU A 2 -5.93 -4.02 -17.31
C LEU A 2 -6.84 -3.37 -18.36
N GLN A 3 -8.08 -3.84 -18.46
CA GLN A 3 -8.97 -3.52 -19.59
C GLN A 3 -9.88 -2.30 -19.35
N THR A 4 -10.00 -1.83 -18.10
CA THR A 4 -11.03 -0.84 -17.71
C THR A 4 -10.51 0.60 -17.63
N GLY A 5 -9.22 0.83 -17.89
CA GLY A 5 -8.57 2.12 -17.63
C GLY A 5 -8.40 2.45 -16.14
N LEU A 6 -8.82 1.55 -15.25
CA LEU A 6 -8.64 1.68 -13.81
C LEU A 6 -7.37 0.94 -13.36
N THR A 7 -6.66 1.55 -12.42
CA THR A 7 -5.53 0.91 -11.73
C THR A 7 -6.02 0.32 -10.40
N PRO A 8 -6.03 -1.01 -10.23
CA PRO A 8 -6.47 -1.63 -9.01
C PRO A 8 -5.43 -1.43 -7.90
N VAL A 9 -5.92 -1.09 -6.71
CA VAL A 9 -5.16 -1.20 -5.46
C VAL A 9 -5.53 -2.52 -4.79
N ILE A 10 -4.59 -3.45 -4.70
CA ILE A 10 -4.80 -4.71 -3.99
C ILE A 10 -4.53 -4.48 -2.52
N ALA A 11 -5.58 -4.52 -1.72
CA ALA A 11 -5.53 -4.26 -0.29
C ALA A 11 -4.83 -5.38 0.48
N HIS A 12 -4.16 -4.98 1.57
CA HIS A 12 -3.60 -5.80 2.65
C HIS A 12 -2.99 -7.12 2.17
N ILE A 13 -2.03 -7.04 1.25
CA ILE A 13 -1.42 -8.21 0.64
C ILE A 13 -0.73 -9.12 1.67
N ASP A 14 -0.38 -8.57 2.83
CA ASP A 14 0.19 -9.29 3.96
C ASP A 14 -0.65 -10.47 4.44
N ARG A 15 -1.97 -10.44 4.24
CA ARG A 15 -2.86 -11.55 4.58
C ARG A 15 -2.70 -12.76 3.65
N TYR A 16 -2.06 -12.59 2.50
CA TYR A 16 -1.93 -13.59 1.45
C TYR A 16 -0.47 -14.03 1.22
N LEU A 17 0.44 -13.75 2.15
CA LEU A 17 1.88 -14.00 2.00
C LEU A 17 2.36 -15.32 2.63
N ASN A 18 1.51 -16.34 2.70
CA ASN A 18 1.76 -17.53 3.52
C ASN A 18 2.57 -18.61 2.78
N HIS A 19 2.59 -18.59 1.44
CA HIS A 19 3.22 -19.61 0.62
C HIS A 19 4.29 -19.01 -0.31
N LYS A 20 5.20 -19.85 -0.80
CA LYS A 20 6.25 -19.43 -1.75
C LYS A 20 5.64 -18.97 -3.08
N GLU A 21 4.56 -19.61 -3.50
CA GLU A 21 3.81 -19.31 -4.74
C GLU A 21 3.22 -17.88 -4.74
N ASP A 22 2.96 -17.31 -3.56
CA ASP A 22 2.39 -15.96 -3.47
C ASP A 22 3.37 -14.87 -3.95
N ALA A 23 4.67 -15.16 -3.94
CA ALA A 23 5.67 -14.28 -4.54
C ALA A 23 5.55 -14.20 -6.07
N VAL A 24 5.11 -15.29 -6.72
CA VAL A 24 4.84 -15.31 -8.16
C VAL A 24 3.62 -14.46 -8.47
N LYS A 25 2.53 -14.65 -7.71
CA LYS A 25 1.30 -13.86 -7.85
C LYS A 25 1.54 -12.36 -7.66
N ILE A 26 2.37 -11.97 -6.68
CA ILE A 26 2.76 -10.56 -6.49
C ILE A 26 3.42 -9.99 -7.73
N LYS A 27 4.37 -10.72 -8.33
CA LYS A 27 5.04 -10.28 -9.55
C LYS A 27 4.08 -10.14 -10.72
N GLU A 28 3.13 -11.07 -10.86
CA GLU A 28 2.10 -11.01 -11.90
C GLU A 28 1.18 -9.79 -11.72
N LEU A 29 0.73 -9.52 -10.48
CA LEU A 29 -0.09 -8.35 -10.17
C LEU A 29 0.66 -7.04 -10.48
N LEU A 30 1.93 -6.94 -10.10
CA LEU A 30 2.77 -5.78 -10.42
C LEU A 30 2.97 -5.63 -11.93
N ALA A 31 3.21 -6.73 -12.65
CA ALA A 31 3.36 -6.73 -14.11
C ALA A 31 2.06 -6.31 -14.84
N MET A 32 0.91 -6.54 -14.22
CA MET A 32 -0.38 -6.05 -14.70
C MET A 32 -0.59 -4.55 -14.44
N GLY A 33 0.27 -3.91 -13.64
CA GLY A 33 0.16 -2.52 -13.24
C GLY A 33 -0.63 -2.30 -11.95
N ALA A 34 -0.91 -3.34 -11.17
CA ALA A 34 -1.60 -3.19 -9.89
C ALA A 34 -0.70 -2.52 -8.84
N VAL A 35 -1.30 -1.70 -7.98
CA VAL A 35 -0.64 -1.14 -6.80
C VAL A 35 -0.93 -2.03 -5.60
N LEU A 36 0.09 -2.41 -4.83
CA LEU A 36 -0.08 -3.27 -3.67
C LEU A 36 0.03 -2.49 -2.36
N GLN A 37 -0.95 -2.69 -1.48
CA GLN A 37 -1.01 -2.11 -0.14
C GLN A 37 -0.74 -3.18 0.92
N MET A 38 0.02 -2.81 1.95
CA MET A 38 0.29 -3.64 3.12
C MET A 38 -0.25 -2.99 4.39
N ASN A 39 -0.78 -3.79 5.30
CA ASN A 39 -1.17 -3.28 6.61
C ASN A 39 0.07 -2.93 7.43
N SER A 40 0.04 -1.73 8.03
CA SER A 40 1.03 -1.19 8.96
C SER A 40 1.46 -2.22 10.01
N ARG A 41 0.51 -2.97 10.59
CA ARG A 41 0.76 -3.97 11.62
C ARG A 41 1.72 -5.08 11.19
N TYR A 42 1.70 -5.46 9.92
CA TYR A 42 2.61 -6.47 9.40
C TYR A 42 4.07 -6.00 9.41
N LEU A 43 4.30 -4.69 9.23
CA LEU A 43 5.62 -4.08 9.41
C LEU A 43 5.99 -3.91 10.89
N LEU A 44 5.02 -3.54 11.73
CA LEU A 44 5.26 -3.33 13.17
C LEU A 44 5.66 -4.62 13.89
N HIS A 45 5.06 -5.75 13.52
CA HIS A 45 5.30 -7.03 14.17
C HIS A 45 6.68 -7.62 13.82
N PHE A 46 7.43 -8.03 14.84
CA PHE A 46 8.85 -8.40 14.72
C PHE A 46 9.10 -9.54 13.73
N LEU A 47 8.29 -10.61 13.77
CA LEU A 47 8.48 -11.79 12.92
C LEU A 47 8.27 -11.49 11.43
N THR A 48 7.42 -10.51 11.11
CA THR A 48 7.02 -10.19 9.74
C THR A 48 7.74 -8.96 9.19
N ARG A 49 8.30 -8.11 10.06
CA ARG A 49 9.03 -6.88 9.71
C ARG A 49 10.09 -7.07 8.64
N ARG A 50 10.94 -8.10 8.76
CA ARG A 50 12.00 -8.34 7.79
C ARG A 50 11.44 -8.57 6.38
N LYS A 51 10.35 -9.32 6.27
CA LYS A 51 9.65 -9.57 5.00
C LYS A 51 8.96 -8.31 4.49
N ALA A 52 8.33 -7.54 5.38
CA ALA A 52 7.73 -6.26 5.03
C ALA A 52 8.74 -5.28 4.42
N VAL A 53 9.89 -5.09 5.08
CA VAL A 53 10.99 -4.24 4.59
C VAL A 53 11.52 -4.73 3.24
N ALA A 54 11.67 -6.03 3.05
CA ALA A 54 12.11 -6.57 1.76
C ALA A 54 11.13 -6.23 0.63
N LEU A 55 9.81 -6.38 0.86
CA LEU A 55 8.78 -6.05 -0.13
C LEU A 55 8.74 -4.55 -0.44
N ILE A 56 8.91 -3.68 0.56
CA ILE A 56 8.96 -2.23 0.37
C ILE A 56 10.19 -1.83 -0.44
N ARG A 57 11.37 -2.34 -0.09
CA ARG A 57 12.64 -2.05 -0.80
C ARG A 57 12.66 -2.58 -2.23
N GLN A 58 11.95 -3.66 -2.51
CA GLN A 58 11.81 -4.24 -3.85
C GLN A 58 10.73 -3.57 -4.69
N ASN A 59 10.14 -2.45 -4.23
CA ASN A 59 9.00 -1.77 -4.86
C ASN A 59 7.78 -2.67 -5.06
N ALA A 60 7.70 -3.80 -4.37
CA ALA A 60 6.54 -4.69 -4.43
C ALA A 60 5.36 -4.11 -3.64
N VAL A 61 5.64 -3.40 -2.54
CA VAL A 61 4.64 -2.66 -1.78
C VAL A 61 4.94 -1.18 -1.85
N SER A 62 3.93 -0.41 -2.23
CA SER A 62 4.02 1.04 -2.42
C SER A 62 3.01 1.83 -1.60
N LEU A 63 2.10 1.15 -0.89
CA LEU A 63 1.15 1.78 0.03
C LEU A 63 1.18 1.08 1.39
N LEU A 64 1.02 1.87 2.46
CA LEU A 64 0.73 1.39 3.80
C LEU A 64 -0.67 1.84 4.21
N GLY A 65 -1.40 0.96 4.87
CA GLY A 65 -2.73 1.26 5.41
C GLY A 65 -2.84 0.76 6.84
N SER A 66 -3.57 1.49 7.69
CA SER A 66 -3.81 1.02 9.07
C SER A 66 -4.75 -0.18 9.13
N ASP A 67 -5.72 -0.23 8.20
CA ASP A 67 -6.86 -1.15 8.26
C ASP A 67 -7.44 -1.13 9.70
N CYS A 68 -7.60 0.07 10.28
CA CYS A 68 -8.04 0.26 11.65
C CYS A 68 -9.57 0.12 11.75
N HIS A 69 -10.06 -0.43 12.86
CA HIS A 69 -11.50 -0.63 13.10
C HIS A 69 -11.96 -0.21 14.50
N ASN A 70 -11.03 -0.03 15.45
CA ASN A 70 -11.30 0.43 16.82
C ASN A 70 -10.02 0.96 17.46
N THR A 71 -10.05 1.44 18.69
CA THR A 71 -8.87 2.00 19.37
C THR A 71 -8.09 0.98 20.22
N THR A 72 -8.46 -0.30 20.18
CA THR A 72 -7.91 -1.33 21.06
C THR A 72 -7.20 -2.44 20.28
N THR A 73 -7.96 -3.33 19.64
CA THR A 73 -7.43 -4.49 18.89
C THR A 73 -6.97 -4.11 17.48
N ARG A 74 -7.55 -3.07 16.89
CA ARG A 74 -7.23 -2.59 15.54
C ARG A 74 -7.08 -1.06 15.47
N PRO A 75 -6.15 -0.48 16.26
CA PRO A 75 -5.92 0.96 16.34
C PRO A 75 -5.33 1.56 15.05
N PRO A 76 -5.44 2.88 14.87
CA PRO A 76 -4.68 3.60 13.87
C PRO A 76 -3.20 3.64 14.25
N ASP A 77 -2.39 2.78 13.63
CA ASP A 77 -0.97 2.56 13.93
C ASP A 77 -0.03 2.94 12.77
N LEU A 78 -0.56 3.69 11.78
CA LEU A 78 0.15 4.03 10.55
C LEU A 78 1.38 4.94 10.79
N ALA A 79 1.29 5.91 11.69
CA ALA A 79 2.40 6.82 11.99
C ALA A 79 3.63 6.06 12.50
N ALA A 80 3.44 5.15 13.47
CA ALA A 80 4.51 4.31 13.99
C ALA A 80 5.12 3.41 12.90
N ALA A 81 4.27 2.85 12.02
CA ALA A 81 4.75 2.04 10.91
C ALA A 81 5.54 2.86 9.89
N TRP A 82 5.12 4.09 9.62
CA TRP A 82 5.80 5.01 8.70
C TRP A 82 7.22 5.35 9.18
N GLU A 83 7.38 5.66 10.46
CA GLU A 83 8.70 5.94 11.05
C GLU A 83 9.65 4.73 10.98
N ILE A 84 9.14 3.53 11.28
CA ILE A 84 9.92 2.29 11.12
C ILE A 84 10.27 2.05 9.65
N ALA A 85 9.33 2.25 8.74
CA ALA A 85 9.57 2.09 7.31
C ALA A 85 10.65 3.07 6.83
N LYS A 86 10.56 4.35 7.21
CA LYS A 86 11.52 5.40 6.89
C LYS A 86 12.92 5.07 7.39
N SER A 87 13.04 4.65 8.66
CA SER A 87 14.32 4.23 9.24
C SER A 87 14.94 3.03 8.52
N LEU A 88 14.13 2.04 8.12
CA LEU A 88 14.62 0.79 7.54
C LEU A 88 14.72 0.80 6.01
N CYS A 89 13.95 1.61 5.30
CA CYS A 89 13.88 1.62 3.84
C CYS A 89 14.49 2.89 3.23
N GLY A 90 14.71 3.93 4.04
CA GLY A 90 15.31 5.20 3.63
C GLY A 90 14.28 6.23 3.16
N GLU A 91 14.66 7.50 3.28
CA GLU A 91 13.80 8.65 2.98
C GLU A 91 13.25 8.63 1.55
N SER A 92 14.13 8.36 0.57
CA SER A 92 13.77 8.36 -0.85
C SER A 92 12.59 7.45 -1.12
N ARG A 93 12.65 6.22 -0.59
CA ARG A 93 11.60 5.23 -0.81
C ARG A 93 10.28 5.67 -0.19
N LEU A 94 10.29 6.24 1.00
CA LEU A 94 9.07 6.69 1.68
C LEU A 94 8.51 7.96 1.03
N SER A 95 9.36 8.82 0.48
CA SER A 95 8.94 9.97 -0.33
C SER A 95 8.17 9.51 -1.57
N GLU A 96 8.67 8.51 -2.31
CA GLU A 96 7.97 7.92 -3.45
C GLU A 96 6.61 7.31 -3.06
N MET A 97 6.55 6.59 -1.93
CA MET A 97 5.29 6.02 -1.42
C MET A 97 4.28 7.11 -1.03
N SER A 98 4.77 8.21 -0.46
CA SER A 98 3.96 9.38 -0.09
C SER A 98 3.41 10.09 -1.32
N GLN A 99 4.27 10.30 -2.32
CA GLN A 99 3.88 10.87 -3.61
C GLN A 99 2.79 10.02 -4.27
N LEU A 100 2.97 8.70 -4.34
CA LEU A 100 1.94 7.81 -4.89
C LEU A 100 0.63 7.88 -4.11
N SER A 101 0.69 7.91 -2.77
CA SER A 101 -0.52 8.05 -1.94
C SER A 101 -1.27 9.35 -2.24
N ASN A 102 -0.55 10.46 -2.38
CA ASN A 102 -1.14 11.76 -2.73
C ASN A 102 -1.75 11.74 -4.14
N THR A 103 -1.04 11.19 -5.13
CA THR A 103 -1.56 11.05 -6.49
C THR A 103 -2.86 10.25 -6.54
N ILE A 104 -2.93 9.14 -5.79
CA ILE A 104 -4.17 8.34 -5.70
C ILE A 104 -5.30 9.16 -5.07
N PHE A 105 -5.01 9.89 -3.98
CA PHE A 105 -6.00 10.71 -3.29
C PHE A 105 -6.53 11.86 -4.18
N GLU A 106 -5.65 12.59 -4.84
CA GLU A 106 -6.00 13.69 -5.76
C GLU A 106 -6.79 13.18 -6.97
N SER A 107 -6.39 12.03 -7.52
CA SER A 107 -7.11 11.40 -8.64
C SER A 107 -8.51 10.92 -8.24
N ALA A 108 -8.72 10.54 -6.97
CA ALA A 108 -10.04 10.19 -6.47
C ALA A 108 -10.93 11.43 -6.28
N GLN A 109 -10.36 12.58 -5.92
CA GLN A 109 -11.12 13.84 -5.78
C GLN A 109 -11.66 14.36 -7.10
N SER A 110 -10.88 14.24 -8.19
CA SER A 110 -11.32 14.71 -9.51
C SER A 110 -12.50 13.91 -10.07
N VAL A 111 -12.65 12.63 -9.66
CA VAL A 111 -13.83 11.80 -9.98
C VAL A 111 -15.05 12.17 -9.13
N GLY A 112 -14.84 12.74 -7.93
CA GLY A 112 -15.89 13.07 -6.96
C GLY A 112 -16.53 14.46 -7.13
N GLN A 113 -16.00 15.33 -8.00
CA GLN A 113 -16.67 16.60 -8.31
C GLN A 113 -17.76 16.37 -9.36
N ALA A 114 -19.02 16.60 -8.97
CA ALA A 114 -20.14 16.64 -9.91
C ALA A 114 -19.85 17.64 -11.05
N PRO A 115 -20.25 17.36 -12.30
CA PRO A 115 -20.03 18.29 -13.40
C PRO A 115 -20.65 19.64 -13.07
N GLN A 116 -19.83 20.70 -13.07
CA GLN A 116 -20.24 22.07 -12.73
C GLN A 116 -21.09 22.76 -13.81
N ASN A 117 -21.72 22.04 -14.73
CA ASN A 117 -22.60 22.65 -15.73
C ASN A 117 -23.82 21.77 -16.03
N LEU A 118 -24.88 21.98 -15.24
CA LEU A 118 -26.27 21.75 -15.61
C LEU A 118 -27.09 22.96 -15.14
N ALA A 119 -26.91 24.09 -15.82
CA ALA A 119 -27.85 25.21 -15.90
C ALA A 119 -27.53 26.01 -17.17
#